data_AF-A0A6N2AGR7-F1
#
_entry.id   AF-A0A6N2AGR7-F1
#
_cell.length_a   1.000
_cell.length_b   1.000
_cell.length_c   1.000
_cell.angle_alpha   90.00
_cell.angle_beta   90.00
_cell.angle_gamma   90.00
#
_symmetry.space_group_name_H-M   'P 1'
#
loop_
_entity.id
_entity.type
_entity.pdbx_description
1 polymer ?
#
loop_
_entity_poly.entity_id
_entity_poly.type
_entity_poly.pdbx_seq_one_letter_code
_entity_poly.pdbx_strand_id
1 'polypeptide(L)'
;MKTLYSIRRFYHMETLFNGNLPLAGRDQETTGFAWWARNARLINLSSKLVGAHVAHVGLIIFWAEAMNLFEVAHIVPEKSMY
;
A
#
# COMPACT_ATOMS: atom_id res chain seq x y z
N MET A 1 9.59 22.95 -45.51
CA MET A 1 9.88 22.89 -44.06
C MET A 1 9.37 21.57 -43.52
N LYS A 2 10.27 20.69 -43.04
CA LYS A 2 9.90 19.40 -42.44
C LYS A 2 9.66 19.61 -40.95
N THR A 3 8.41 19.60 -40.50
CA THR A 3 8.09 19.59 -39.08
C THR A 3 8.36 18.19 -38.54
N LEU A 4 9.40 18.07 -37.71
CA LEU A 4 9.75 16.86 -36.98
C LEU A 4 8.62 16.56 -35.98
N TYR A 5 7.68 15.70 -36.35
CA TYR A 5 6.77 15.08 -35.38
C TYR A 5 7.59 14.10 -34.55
N SER A 6 7.99 14.55 -33.36
CA SER A 6 8.56 13.68 -32.33
C SER A 6 7.56 12.57 -32.04
N ILE A 7 7.95 11.33 -32.35
CA ILE A 7 7.24 10.12 -31.94
C ILE A 7 7.30 10.11 -30.40
N ARG A 8 6.29 10.72 -29.75
CA ARG A 8 5.91 10.28 -28.41
C ARG A 8 5.54 8.82 -28.59
N ARG A 9 6.44 7.93 -28.19
CA ARG A 9 6.07 6.57 -27.79
C ARG A 9 5.02 6.73 -26.70
N PHE A 10 3.76 6.77 -27.10
CA PHE A 10 2.68 6.32 -26.25
C PHE A 10 2.98 4.84 -26.05
N TYR A 11 3.76 4.52 -25.01
CA TYR A 11 3.77 3.19 -24.48
C TYR A 11 2.31 2.92 -24.11
N HIS A 12 1.67 1.99 -24.81
CA HIS A 12 0.46 1.36 -24.32
C HIS A 12 0.87 0.72 -22.99
N MET A 13 0.55 1.40 -21.89
CA MET A 13 0.59 0.77 -20.58
C MET A 13 -0.55 -0.25 -20.61
N GLU A 14 -0.25 -1.45 -21.07
CA GLU A 14 -0.99 -2.65 -20.67
C GLU A 14 -0.91 -2.65 -19.14
N THR A 15 -1.88 -2.04 -18.47
CA THR A 15 -2.10 -2.37 -17.07
C THR A 15 -2.34 -3.87 -17.07
N LEU A 16 -1.70 -4.62 -16.16
CA LEU A 16 -1.97 -6.03 -15.92
C LEU A 16 -3.39 -6.25 -15.34
N PHE A 17 -4.37 -5.53 -15.87
CA PHE A 17 -5.79 -5.67 -15.64
C PHE A 17 -6.34 -6.65 -16.68
N ASN A 18 -5.70 -7.81 -16.81
CA ASN A 18 -6.33 -8.94 -17.48
C ASN A 18 -7.51 -9.36 -16.58
N GLY A 19 -8.72 -8.89 -16.91
CA GLY A 19 -9.97 -9.20 -16.20
C GLY A 19 -10.32 -10.69 -16.18
N ASN A 20 -9.52 -11.53 -16.82
CA ASN A 20 -9.73 -12.97 -16.92
C ASN A 20 -9.11 -13.76 -15.76
N LEU A 21 -8.50 -13.10 -14.76
CA LEU A 21 -8.17 -13.75 -13.49
C LEU A 21 -9.36 -13.56 -12.53
N PRO A 22 -10.23 -14.56 -12.32
CA PRO A 22 -11.31 -14.46 -11.34
C PRO A 22 -10.69 -14.58 -9.95
N LEU A 23 -10.09 -13.50 -9.45
CA LEU A 23 -9.74 -13.36 -8.04
C LEU A 23 -11.03 -13.05 -7.27
N ALA A 24 -11.86 -14.07 -7.10
CA ALA A 24 -13.14 -13.97 -6.40
C ALA A 24 -13.00 -13.21 -5.08
N GLY A 25 -13.84 -12.18 -4.88
CA GLY A 25 -13.83 -11.35 -3.68
C GLY A 25 -12.73 -10.26 -3.65
N ARG A 26 -12.07 -9.97 -4.78
CA ARG A 26 -11.01 -8.95 -4.90
C ARG A 26 -11.29 -7.87 -5.95
N ASP A 27 -12.39 -7.98 -6.67
CA ASP A 27 -12.87 -7.00 -7.64
C ASP A 27 -14.14 -6.30 -7.13
N GLN A 28 -14.55 -5.22 -7.79
CA GLN A 28 -15.73 -4.44 -7.40
C GLN A 28 -17.04 -5.13 -7.83
N GLU A 29 -17.04 -5.86 -8.94
CA GLU A 29 -18.23 -6.53 -9.48
C GLU A 29 -18.71 -7.65 -8.55
N THR A 30 -17.79 -8.37 -7.91
CA THR A 30 -18.09 -9.47 -6.98
C THR A 30 -18.33 -9.02 -5.54
N THR A 31 -17.83 -7.85 -5.13
CA THR A 31 -17.90 -7.40 -3.72
C THR A 31 -18.73 -6.14 -3.49
N GLY A 32 -19.09 -5.40 -4.53
CA GLY A 32 -19.78 -4.10 -4.43
C GLY A 32 -18.92 -2.95 -3.90
N PHE A 33 -17.69 -3.22 -3.44
CA PHE A 33 -16.77 -2.19 -2.93
C PHE A 33 -15.77 -1.78 -3.98
N ALA A 34 -15.66 -0.47 -4.24
CA ALA A 34 -14.60 0.08 -5.08
C ALA A 34 -13.21 -0.06 -4.42
N TRP A 35 -12.15 0.18 -5.20
CA TRP A 35 -10.77 -0.07 -4.77
C TRP A 35 -10.33 0.75 -3.54
N TRP A 36 -10.88 1.94 -3.35
CA TRP A 36 -10.60 2.81 -2.20
C TRP A 36 -11.23 2.30 -0.89
N ALA A 37 -12.32 1.52 -0.97
CA ALA A 37 -12.98 0.87 0.17
C ALA A 37 -12.62 -0.62 0.29
N ARG A 38 -11.47 -1.04 -0.26
CA ARG A 38 -11.11 -2.46 -0.39
C ARG A 38 -11.06 -3.22 0.93
N ASN A 39 -10.78 -2.58 2.06
CA ASN A 39 -10.76 -3.24 3.37
C ASN A 39 -12.15 -3.70 3.81
N ALA A 40 -13.24 -3.08 3.34
CA ALA A 40 -14.60 -3.54 3.59
C ALA A 40 -14.88 -4.93 2.98
N ARG A 41 -14.10 -5.33 1.97
CA ARG A 41 -14.17 -6.69 1.40
C ARG A 41 -13.72 -7.79 2.37
N LEU A 42 -13.11 -7.43 3.51
CA LEU A 42 -12.62 -8.38 4.51
C LEU A 42 -13.63 -8.71 5.62
N ILE A 43 -14.81 -8.07 5.66
CA ILE A 43 -15.79 -8.20 6.75
C ILE A 43 -16.19 -9.66 7.00
N ASN A 44 -16.46 -10.42 5.94
CA ASN A 44 -16.86 -11.84 6.05
C ASN A 44 -15.66 -12.82 6.00
N LEU A 45 -14.43 -12.31 6.05
CA LEU A 45 -13.19 -13.10 5.92
C LEU A 45 -12.37 -12.99 7.21
N SER A 46 -12.86 -13.61 8.28
CA SER A 46 -12.30 -13.53 9.64
C SER A 46 -10.77 -13.75 9.70
N SER A 47 -10.24 -14.79 9.04
CA SER A 47 -8.80 -15.07 9.03
C SER A 47 -7.96 -13.97 8.38
N LYS A 48 -8.46 -13.35 7.29
CA LYS A 48 -7.79 -12.24 6.61
C LYS A 48 -7.93 -10.94 7.39
N LEU A 49 -9.04 -10.74 8.09
CA LEU A 49 -9.24 -9.58 8.96
C LEU A 49 -8.29 -9.62 10.17
N VAL A 50 -8.18 -10.79 10.83
CA VAL A 50 -7.22 -11.00 11.92
C VAL A 50 -5.78 -10.83 11.41
N GLY A 51 -5.44 -11.41 10.25
CA GLY A 51 -4.12 -11.21 9.63
C GLY A 51 -3.80 -9.74 9.36
N ALA A 52 -4.78 -8.96 8.87
CA ALA A 52 -4.62 -7.51 8.69
C ALA A 52 -4.42 -6.77 10.01
N HIS A 53 -5.13 -7.17 11.07
CA HIS A 53 -4.99 -6.55 12.39
C HIS A 53 -3.63 -6.86 13.04
N VAL A 54 -3.17 -8.11 12.94
CA VAL A 54 -1.84 -8.53 13.42
C VAL A 54 -0.73 -7.78 12.67
N ALA A 55 -0.83 -7.67 11.34
CA ALA A 55 0.12 -6.89 10.56
C ALA A 55 0.13 -5.40 10.95
N HIS A 56 -1.04 -4.84 11.24
CA HIS A 56 -1.17 -3.46 11.69
C HIS A 56 -0.51 -3.21 13.04
N VAL A 57 -0.78 -4.08 14.03
CA VAL A 57 -0.11 -4.02 15.34
C VAL A 57 1.40 -4.23 15.20
N GLY A 58 1.83 -5.15 14.32
CA GLY A 58 3.23 -5.36 14.01
C GLY A 58 3.93 -4.10 13.45
N LEU A 59 3.26 -3.34 12.57
CA LEU A 59 3.79 -2.09 12.04
C LEU A 59 3.95 -1.02 13.12
N ILE A 60 2.99 -0.93 14.06
CA ILE A 60 3.07 -0.01 15.19
C ILE A 60 4.27 -0.32 16.08
N ILE A 61 4.44 -1.60 16.45
CA ILE A 61 5.56 -2.03 17.31
C ILE A 61 6.89 -1.82 16.59
N PHE A 62 6.97 -2.21 15.32
CA PHE A 62 8.15 -1.99 14.50
C PHE A 62 8.55 -0.52 14.44
N TRP A 63 7.59 0.37 14.21
CA TRP A 63 7.86 1.80 14.15
C TRP A 63 8.28 2.36 15.52
N ALA A 64 7.60 1.99 16.60
CA ALA A 64 7.95 2.44 17.94
C ALA A 64 9.39 2.03 18.33
N GLU A 65 9.78 0.79 18.03
CA GLU A 65 11.13 0.30 18.28
C GLU A 65 12.17 1.00 17.39
N ALA A 66 11.88 1.13 16.09
CA ALA A 66 12.77 1.79 15.14
C ALA A 66 13.01 3.25 15.51
N MET A 67 11.96 3.98 15.89
CA MET A 67 12.08 5.37 16.35
C MET A 67 12.84 5.48 17.67
N ASN A 68 12.58 4.60 18.63
CA ASN A 68 13.31 4.57 19.89
C ASN A 68 14.82 4.34 19.68
N LEU A 69 15.20 3.35 18.89
CA LEU A 69 16.61 3.10 18.57
C LEU A 69 17.23 4.24 17.78
N PHE A 70 16.48 4.82 16.83
CA PHE A 70 16.94 5.97 16.06
C PHE A 70 17.19 7.18 16.96
N GLU A 71 16.29 7.48 17.89
CA GLU A 71 16.45 8.57 18.85
C GLU A 71 17.67 8.32 19.74
N VAL A 72 17.77 7.14 20.36
CA VAL A 72 18.92 6.78 21.23
C VAL A 72 20.26 6.89 20.48
N ALA A 73 20.32 6.49 19.21
CA ALA A 73 21.55 6.58 18.42
C ALA A 73 21.99 8.03 18.11
N HIS A 74 21.07 8.99 18.16
CA HIS A 74 21.34 10.39 17.83
C HIS A 74 21.24 11.34 19.03
N ILE A 75 20.98 10.82 20.24
CA ILE A 75 20.99 11.61 21.46
C ILE A 75 22.40 12.19 21.69
N VAL A 76 22.47 13.51 21.84
CA VAL A 76 23.65 14.25 22.32
C VAL A 76 23.32 14.71 23.74
N PRO A 77 23.89 14.09 24.79
CA PRO A 77 23.51 14.38 26.18
C PRO A 77 23.71 15.83 26.62
N GLU A 78 24.58 16.56 25.92
CA GLU A 78 24.98 17.93 26.22
C GLU A 78 24.01 18.98 25.66
N LYS A 79 23.02 18.58 24.86
CA LYS A 79 22.04 19.49 24.22
C LYS A 79 20.63 19.23 24.76
N SER A 80 19.80 20.28 24.77
CA SER A 80 18.37 20.11 25.09
C SER A 80 17.70 19.19 24.07
N MET A 81 16.68 18.45 24.53
CA MET A 81 15.88 17.58 23.65
C MET A 81 14.95 18.34 22.71
N TYR A 82 14.64 19.61 23.02
CA TYR A 82 13.78 20.49 22.25
C TYR A 82 14.57 21.69 21.74
#